data_AF-A0A6A6ZIB9-F1
#
_entry.id   AF-A0A6A6ZIB9-F1
#
_cell.length_a   1.000
_cell.length_b   1.000
_cell.length_c   1.000
_cell.angle_alpha   90.00
_cell.angle_beta   90.00
_cell.angle_gamma   90.00
#
_symmetry.space_group_name_H-M   'P 1'
#
loop_
_entity.id
_entity.type
_entity.pdbx_description
1 polymer ?
#
loop_
_entity_poly.entity_id
_entity_poly.type
_entity_poly.pdbx_seq_one_letter_code
_entity_poly.pdbx_strand_id
1 'polypeptide(L)'
;MSSSTKPTPALLCLRCNKVGVKQCSSCANARYCSTQCQKQDWKQHKIICGAFQALEERPSPKHIRAILFPIDDDKPRFVWITRYTHWFYDLKTEWGPLLGNPQSHESQFFGQTHGLRRPLVGAKDIMVEYNSTFALDDSPSNQSMLKLAGMKQPRRWCRSFIAHGYYEENGKLVDTVDVNTNDFGALMEHFNSRVDTIPKCCLPGSWRVCAEGRRNTCRKNEG
;
A
#
# COMPACT_ATOMS: atom_id res chain seq x y z
N MET A 1 27.99 24.77 18.16
CA MET A 1 27.60 23.95 16.99
C MET A 1 26.99 22.65 17.52
N SER A 2 25.67 22.56 17.61
CA SER A 2 25.00 21.35 18.11
C SER A 2 24.64 20.46 16.93
N SER A 3 25.44 19.41 16.71
CA SER A 3 25.14 18.37 15.72
C SER A 3 24.02 17.49 16.29
N SER A 4 22.78 17.78 15.89
CA SER A 4 21.64 16.92 16.17
C SER A 4 21.72 15.72 15.24
N THR A 5 22.42 14.67 15.66
CA THR A 5 22.33 13.36 15.01
C THR A 5 20.93 12.82 15.28
N LYS A 6 20.05 12.84 14.27
CA LYS A 6 18.77 12.12 14.34
C LYS A 6 19.10 10.66 14.67
N PRO A 7 18.64 10.10 15.81
CA PRO A 7 18.94 8.72 16.15
C PRO A 7 18.42 7.82 15.02
N THR A 8 19.31 7.01 14.45
CA THR A 8 18.94 5.98 13.47
C THR A 8 17.81 5.16 14.08
N PRO A 9 16.58 5.15 13.50
CA PRO A 9 15.48 4.41 14.08
C PRO A 9 15.90 2.95 14.19
N ALA A 10 15.98 2.42 15.42
CA ALA A 10 16.25 1.02 15.62
C ALA A 10 15.25 0.22 14.79
N LEU A 11 15.74 -0.61 13.86
CA LEU A 11 14.87 -1.40 12.98
C LEU A 11 14.09 -2.39 13.85
N LEU A 12 12.83 -2.05 14.13
CA LEU A 12 11.97 -2.80 15.03
C LEU A 12 11.56 -4.14 14.39
N CYS A 13 11.23 -5.09 15.25
CA CYS A 13 10.57 -6.33 14.86
C CYS A 13 9.27 -6.02 14.10
N LEU A 14 8.98 -6.76 13.04
CA LEU A 14 7.73 -6.58 12.29
C LEU A 14 6.47 -6.94 13.06
N ARG A 15 6.60 -7.77 14.09
CA ARG A 15 5.45 -8.30 14.85
C ARG A 15 5.24 -7.67 16.21
N CYS A 16 6.22 -6.93 16.71
CA CYS A 16 6.15 -6.31 18.04
C CYS A 16 7.09 -5.11 18.14
N ASN A 17 7.11 -4.43 19.28
CA ASN A 17 7.92 -3.21 19.50
C ASN A 17 9.35 -3.49 20.01
N LYS A 18 9.80 -4.75 20.00
CA LYS A 18 11.18 -5.10 20.34
C LYS A 18 12.12 -4.82 19.17
N VAL A 19 13.41 -4.62 19.46
CA VAL A 19 14.45 -4.47 18.44
C VAL A 19 14.55 -5.73 17.57
N GLY A 20 14.59 -5.55 16.26
CA GLY A 20 14.69 -6.64 15.28
C GLY A 20 16.14 -7.10 15.07
N VAL A 21 16.68 -7.85 16.02
CA VAL A 21 18.08 -8.33 15.99
C VAL A 21 18.34 -9.42 14.93
N LYS A 22 17.30 -10.06 14.39
CA LYS A 22 17.41 -11.08 13.33
C LYS A 22 16.86 -10.53 12.02
N GLN A 23 17.47 -10.94 10.90
CA GLN A 23 16.97 -10.67 9.54
C GLN A 23 16.38 -11.92 8.92
N CYS A 24 15.43 -11.74 8.00
CA CYS A 24 15.05 -12.80 7.09
C CYS A 24 16.29 -13.21 6.27
N SER A 25 16.65 -14.50 6.30
CA SER A 25 17.83 -15.02 5.60
C SER A 25 17.72 -14.95 4.08
N SER A 26 16.51 -14.83 3.53
CA SER A 26 16.27 -14.77 2.09
C SER A 26 16.39 -13.33 1.57
N CYS A 27 15.55 -12.41 2.04
CA CYS A 27 15.54 -11.04 1.51
C CYS A 27 16.49 -10.07 2.23
N ALA A 28 17.08 -10.47 3.37
CA ALA A 28 17.87 -9.62 4.27
C ALA A 28 17.20 -8.30 4.72
N ASN A 29 15.93 -8.07 4.40
CA ASN A 29 15.25 -6.79 4.64
C ASN A 29 14.36 -6.83 5.88
N ALA A 30 13.48 -7.82 5.98
CA ALA A 30 12.59 -7.98 7.12
C ALA A 30 13.35 -8.28 8.42
N ARG A 31 12.90 -7.66 9.52
CA ARG A 31 13.57 -7.71 10.84
C ARG A 31 12.65 -8.30 11.90
N TYR A 32 13.21 -9.16 12.75
CA TYR A 32 12.47 -9.87 13.80
C TYR A 32 13.28 -9.94 15.09
N CYS A 33 12.61 -9.89 16.25
CA CYS A 33 13.29 -10.10 17.53
C CYS A 33 13.53 -11.58 17.84
N SER A 34 12.79 -12.50 17.20
CA SER A 34 12.88 -13.95 17.41
C SER A 34 12.43 -14.73 16.18
N THR A 35 12.84 -15.99 16.08
CA THR A 35 12.36 -16.93 15.05
C THR A 35 10.85 -17.17 15.15
N GLN A 36 10.27 -17.05 16.34
CA GLN A 36 8.82 -17.14 16.53
C GLN A 36 8.08 -15.99 15.84
N CYS A 37 8.55 -14.75 16.01
CA CYS A 37 7.96 -13.59 15.31
C CYS A 37 8.09 -13.75 13.78
N GLN A 38 9.23 -14.25 13.29
CA GLN A 38 9.38 -14.54 11.86
C GLN A 38 8.37 -15.59 11.37
N LYS A 39 8.21 -16.71 12.10
CA LYS A 39 7.24 -17.77 11.74
C LYS A 39 5.80 -17.25 11.72
N GLN A 40 5.43 -16.40 12.69
CA GLN A 40 4.11 -15.78 12.74
C GLN A 40 3.86 -14.85 11.55
N ASP A 41 4.89 -14.13 11.09
CA ASP A 41 4.81 -13.22 9.95
C ASP A 41 4.87 -13.93 8.60
N TRP A 42 5.46 -15.12 8.56
CA TRP A 42 5.83 -15.82 7.34
C TRP A 42 4.69 -15.95 6.32
N LYS A 43 3.45 -16.20 6.76
CA LYS A 43 2.29 -16.33 5.87
C LYS A 43 2.11 -15.10 4.97
N GLN A 44 2.33 -13.91 5.52
CA GLN A 44 2.25 -12.63 4.81
C GLN A 44 3.58 -12.26 4.18
N HIS A 45 4.68 -12.37 4.93
CA HIS A 45 6.01 -11.99 4.45
C HIS A 45 6.43 -12.76 3.18
N LYS A 46 6.16 -14.07 3.12
CA LYS A 46 6.56 -14.91 1.98
C LYS A 46 6.00 -14.42 0.63
N ILE A 47 4.88 -13.71 0.65
CA ILE A 47 4.21 -13.19 -0.55
C ILE A 47 5.09 -12.14 -1.22
N ILE A 48 5.71 -11.27 -0.43
CA ILE A 48 6.54 -10.18 -0.94
C ILE A 48 8.06 -10.48 -0.83
N CYS A 49 8.45 -11.48 -0.04
CA CYS A 49 9.85 -11.83 0.21
C CYS A 49 10.60 -12.21 -1.07
N GLY A 50 9.98 -13.06 -1.90
CA GLY A 50 10.54 -13.46 -3.19
C GLY A 50 10.56 -12.29 -4.18
N ALA A 51 9.47 -11.52 -4.25
CA ALA A 51 9.38 -10.34 -5.12
C ALA A 51 10.45 -9.28 -4.77
N PHE A 52 10.84 -9.16 -3.50
CA PHE A 52 11.91 -8.25 -3.09
C PHE A 52 13.28 -8.68 -3.64
N GLN A 53 13.55 -9.98 -3.65
CA GLN A 53 14.81 -10.55 -4.15
C GLN A 53 14.87 -10.55 -5.67
N ALA A 54 13.72 -10.75 -6.32
CA ALA A 54 13.60 -10.77 -7.77
C ALA A 54 13.61 -9.36 -8.39
N LEU A 55 13.58 -8.30 -7.58
CA LEU A 55 13.68 -6.94 -8.11
C LEU A 55 15.08 -6.72 -8.69
N GLU A 56 15.12 -6.31 -9.95
CA GLU A 56 16.35 -5.93 -10.64
C GLU A 56 17.09 -4.79 -9.93
N GLU A 57 18.36 -4.62 -10.25
CA GLU A 57 19.16 -3.52 -9.73
C GLU A 57 18.49 -2.17 -10.02
N ARG A 58 18.69 -1.22 -9.10
CA ARG A 58 18.12 0.12 -9.23
C ARG A 58 18.64 0.77 -10.52
N PRO A 59 17.76 1.17 -11.47
CA PRO A 59 18.21 1.71 -12.75
C PRO A 59 19.00 3.01 -12.61
N SER A 60 18.59 3.88 -11.69
CA SER A 60 19.32 5.12 -11.39
C SER A 60 18.95 5.69 -10.01
N PRO A 61 19.71 6.65 -9.48
CA PRO A 61 19.37 7.36 -8.24
C PRO A 61 18.04 8.13 -8.30
N LYS A 62 17.48 8.33 -9.50
CA LYS A 62 16.16 8.93 -9.71
C LYS A 62 15.02 7.93 -9.58
N HIS A 63 15.29 6.67 -9.23
CA HIS A 63 14.26 5.66 -9.02
C HIS A 63 14.13 5.32 -7.55
N ILE A 64 12.88 5.19 -7.12
CA ILE A 64 12.52 4.63 -5.81
C ILE A 64 11.71 3.37 -6.00
N ARG A 65 11.79 2.50 -5.00
CA ARG A 65 11.05 1.24 -5.00
C ARG A 65 9.63 1.49 -4.51
N ALA A 66 8.67 0.90 -5.21
CA ALA A 66 7.24 0.87 -4.88
C ALA A 66 6.70 -0.57 -4.90
N ILE A 67 5.47 -0.80 -4.45
CA ILE A 67 4.76 -2.08 -4.55
C ILE A 67 3.59 -1.91 -5.50
N LEU A 68 3.66 -2.59 -6.65
CA LEU A 68 2.56 -2.70 -7.60
C LEU A 68 1.66 -3.88 -7.21
N PHE A 69 0.36 -3.63 -7.19
CA PHE A 69 -0.68 -4.64 -7.11
C PHE A 69 -1.32 -4.74 -8.48
N PRO A 70 -0.86 -5.64 -9.36
CA PRO A 70 -1.33 -5.74 -10.74
C PRO A 70 -2.76 -6.28 -10.83
N ILE A 71 -3.49 -5.86 -11.86
CA ILE A 71 -4.85 -6.35 -12.19
C ILE A 71 -4.83 -7.78 -12.72
N ASP A 72 -3.79 -8.13 -13.47
CA ASP A 72 -3.63 -9.32 -14.30
C ASP A 72 -2.79 -10.42 -13.65
N ASP A 73 -2.31 -10.19 -12.42
CA ASP A 73 -1.46 -11.12 -11.69
C ASP A 73 -1.91 -11.22 -10.22
N ASP A 74 -1.72 -12.39 -9.65
CA ASP A 74 -2.18 -12.75 -8.32
C ASP A 74 -1.16 -12.45 -7.21
N LYS A 75 -0.03 -11.85 -7.56
CA LYS A 75 1.02 -11.46 -6.61
C LYS A 75 1.37 -9.98 -6.73
N PRO A 76 1.47 -9.27 -5.59
CA PRO A 76 2.11 -7.97 -5.58
C PRO A 76 3.60 -8.12 -5.90
N ARG A 77 4.18 -7.12 -6.57
CA ARG A 77 5.61 -7.08 -6.91
C ARG A 77 6.22 -5.73 -6.62
N PHE A 78 7.51 -5.73 -6.32
CA PHE A 78 8.24 -4.47 -6.26
C PHE A 78 8.52 -3.99 -7.69
N VAL A 79 8.48 -2.67 -7.86
CA VAL A 79 8.78 -1.99 -9.13
C VAL A 79 9.62 -0.74 -8.85
N TRP A 80 10.39 -0.31 -9.85
CA TRP A 80 11.10 0.96 -9.84
C TRP A 80 10.23 2.03 -10.47
N ILE A 81 10.12 3.18 -9.80
CA ILE A 81 9.29 4.30 -10.23
C ILE A 81 10.11 5.57 -10.15
N THR A 82 9.80 6.55 -11.00
CA THR A 82 10.50 7.84 -11.00
C THR A 82 10.28 8.55 -9.66
N ARG A 83 11.36 9.03 -9.07
CA ARG A 83 11.37 9.84 -7.85
C ARG A 83 10.86 11.24 -8.17
N TYR A 84 10.03 11.77 -7.28
CA TYR A 84 9.47 13.12 -7.37
C TYR A 84 9.38 13.78 -5.99
N THR A 85 9.25 15.11 -6.01
CA THR A 85 9.35 15.98 -4.81
C THR A 85 8.22 17.01 -4.72
N HIS A 86 7.19 16.92 -5.55
CA HIS A 86 6.06 17.86 -5.54
C HIS A 86 4.76 17.19 -5.97
N TRP A 87 3.63 17.71 -5.49
CA TRP A 87 2.28 17.15 -5.65
C TRP A 87 1.67 17.31 -7.07
N PHE A 88 2.43 17.65 -8.11
CA PHE A 88 1.88 18.06 -9.41
C PHE A 88 1.83 16.96 -10.50
N TYR A 89 1.00 17.26 -11.50
CA TYR A 89 0.30 16.43 -12.48
C TYR A 89 1.11 15.50 -13.41
N ASP A 90 2.44 15.56 -13.45
CA ASP A 90 3.22 14.81 -14.47
C ASP A 90 3.27 13.30 -14.20
N LEU A 91 3.18 12.92 -12.92
CA LEU A 91 3.20 11.53 -12.48
C LEU A 91 1.98 10.77 -12.97
N LYS A 92 0.82 11.43 -12.96
CA LYS A 92 -0.46 10.93 -13.45
C LYS A 92 -0.32 10.38 -14.88
N THR A 93 0.50 11.01 -15.72
CA THR A 93 0.82 10.55 -17.08
C THR A 93 1.74 9.32 -17.09
N GLU A 94 2.80 9.28 -16.26
CA GLU A 94 3.68 8.12 -16.11
C GLU A 94 2.94 6.88 -15.57
N TRP A 95 1.95 7.09 -14.70
CA TRP A 95 1.08 6.05 -14.16
C TRP A 95 -0.05 5.67 -15.11
N GLY A 96 -0.30 6.43 -16.18
CA GLY A 96 -1.38 6.19 -17.12
C GLY A 96 -1.44 4.75 -17.64
N PRO A 97 -0.31 4.17 -18.11
CA PRO A 97 -0.25 2.76 -18.52
C PRO A 97 -0.55 1.76 -17.39
N LEU A 98 -0.25 2.12 -16.13
CA LEU A 98 -0.39 1.22 -14.99
C LEU A 98 -1.78 1.31 -14.34
N LEU A 99 -2.34 2.52 -14.20
CA LEU A 99 -3.56 2.81 -13.44
C LEU A 99 -4.73 3.22 -14.34
N GLY A 100 -4.50 3.52 -15.62
CA GLY A 100 -5.50 4.03 -16.55
C GLY A 100 -5.63 5.56 -16.49
N ASN A 101 -6.80 6.10 -16.83
CA ASN A 101 -7.00 7.54 -17.00
C ASN A 101 -6.48 8.37 -15.80
N PRO A 102 -5.51 9.27 -16.00
CA PRO A 102 -4.95 10.09 -14.93
C PRO A 102 -5.91 11.04 -14.22
N GLN A 103 -6.94 11.52 -14.92
CA GLN A 103 -7.97 12.37 -14.32
C GLN A 103 -8.78 11.62 -13.25
N SER A 104 -8.76 10.29 -13.28
CA SER A 104 -9.46 9.41 -12.35
C SER A 104 -8.59 8.88 -11.21
N HIS A 105 -7.32 9.32 -11.11
CA HIS A 105 -6.43 8.88 -10.03
C HIS A 105 -6.74 9.59 -8.72
N GLU A 106 -6.93 8.80 -7.67
CA GLU A 106 -7.09 9.21 -6.27
C GLU A 106 -6.00 8.56 -5.40
N SER A 107 -5.74 9.19 -4.25
CA SER A 107 -4.67 8.79 -3.34
C SER A 107 -5.22 8.57 -1.93
N GLN A 108 -4.76 7.50 -1.28
CA GLN A 108 -4.93 7.28 0.16
C GLN A 108 -3.59 7.32 0.88
N PHE A 109 -3.59 7.80 2.12
CA PHE A 109 -2.37 8.01 2.89
C PHE A 109 -2.48 7.38 4.28
N PHE A 110 -1.37 6.88 4.79
CA PHE A 110 -1.23 6.49 6.19
C PHE A 110 0.24 6.54 6.65
N GLY A 111 0.47 6.98 7.88
CA GLY A 111 1.82 7.12 8.48
C GLY A 111 2.11 6.17 9.63
N GLN A 112 1.19 5.25 9.95
CA GLN A 112 1.33 4.33 11.07
C GLN A 112 0.69 2.97 10.79
N THR A 113 1.23 1.95 11.46
CA THR A 113 0.62 0.60 11.53
C THR A 113 -0.71 0.66 12.30
N HIS A 114 -1.72 -0.10 11.89
CA HIS A 114 -3.00 -0.14 12.61
C HIS A 114 -2.92 -1.04 13.85
N GLY A 115 -2.27 -2.20 13.73
CA GLY A 115 -2.20 -3.18 14.82
C GLY A 115 -1.34 -2.71 15.98
N LEU A 116 -0.19 -2.13 15.69
CA LEU A 116 0.78 -1.66 16.69
C LEU A 116 0.67 -0.16 17.00
N ARG A 117 -0.11 0.61 16.21
CA ARG A 117 -0.26 2.08 16.33
C ARG A 117 1.08 2.81 16.45
N ARG A 118 2.07 2.35 15.70
CA ARG A 118 3.41 2.95 15.66
C ARG A 118 3.71 3.57 14.30
N PRO A 119 4.54 4.63 14.26
CA PRO A 119 5.05 5.19 13.02
C PRO A 119 5.73 4.13 12.15
N LEU A 120 5.68 4.33 10.84
CA LEU A 120 6.42 3.47 9.91
C LEU A 120 7.93 3.70 10.05
N VAL A 121 8.70 2.69 9.63
CA VAL A 121 10.17 2.74 9.73
C VAL A 121 10.70 3.90 8.91
N GLY A 122 11.54 4.72 9.54
CA GLY A 122 12.11 5.91 8.92
C GLY A 122 11.20 7.14 8.95
N ALA A 123 10.09 7.11 9.70
CA ALA A 123 9.13 8.21 9.83
C ALA A 123 8.60 8.71 8.48
N LYS A 124 8.44 7.79 7.53
CA LYS A 124 7.80 8.04 6.23
C LYS A 124 6.32 7.72 6.32
N ASP A 125 5.56 8.29 5.40
CA ASP A 125 4.18 7.90 5.14
C ASP A 125 4.10 7.06 3.87
N ILE A 126 3.01 6.33 3.72
CA ILE A 126 2.72 5.55 2.52
C ILE A 126 1.55 6.19 1.80
N MET A 127 1.75 6.42 0.50
CA MET A 127 0.71 6.81 -0.43
C MET A 127 0.32 5.60 -1.27
N VAL A 128 -0.99 5.35 -1.38
CA VAL A 128 -1.60 4.34 -2.24
C VAL A 128 -2.37 5.05 -3.34
N GLU A 129 -1.84 4.95 -4.55
CA GLU A 129 -2.41 5.54 -5.76
C GLU A 129 -3.26 4.50 -6.49
N TYR A 130 -4.50 4.86 -6.79
CA TYR A 130 -5.46 4.00 -7.49
C TYR A 130 -6.33 4.83 -8.42
N ASN A 131 -6.88 4.19 -9.44
CA ASN A 131 -7.92 4.80 -10.25
C ASN A 131 -9.26 4.59 -9.56
N SER A 132 -10.05 5.63 -9.31
CA SER A 132 -11.33 5.58 -8.59
C SER A 132 -12.57 5.30 -9.45
N THR A 133 -12.45 5.28 -10.79
CA THR A 133 -13.59 4.94 -11.66
C THR A 133 -14.04 3.51 -11.54
N PHE A 134 -13.27 2.63 -10.89
CA PHE A 134 -13.70 1.26 -10.59
C PHE A 134 -14.99 1.17 -9.78
N ALA A 135 -15.38 2.23 -9.07
CA ALA A 135 -16.66 2.29 -8.39
C ALA A 135 -17.84 2.58 -9.34
N LEU A 136 -17.52 3.04 -10.55
CA LEU A 136 -18.46 3.49 -11.59
C LEU A 136 -18.43 2.60 -12.85
N ASP A 137 -17.41 1.74 -12.98
CA ASP A 137 -17.23 0.81 -14.11
C ASP A 137 -17.14 -0.64 -13.60
N ASP A 138 -17.49 -1.62 -14.43
CA ASP A 138 -17.42 -3.06 -14.11
C ASP A 138 -15.96 -3.57 -14.11
N SER A 139 -15.02 -2.78 -13.58
CA SER A 139 -13.61 -3.17 -13.49
C SER A 139 -13.42 -4.48 -12.73
N PRO A 140 -12.51 -5.35 -13.21
CA PRO A 140 -12.26 -6.60 -12.52
C PRO A 140 -11.59 -6.34 -11.17
N SER A 141 -11.95 -7.19 -10.20
CA SER A 141 -11.30 -7.21 -8.89
C SER A 141 -9.82 -7.54 -9.04
N ASN A 142 -8.98 -6.89 -8.23
CA ASN A 142 -7.55 -7.16 -8.21
C ASN A 142 -7.28 -8.58 -7.69
N GLN A 143 -6.65 -9.42 -8.53
CA GLN A 143 -6.46 -10.83 -8.22
C GLN A 143 -5.49 -11.03 -7.04
N SER A 144 -4.46 -10.19 -6.94
CA SER A 144 -3.54 -10.24 -5.80
C SER A 144 -4.28 -10.00 -4.48
N MET A 145 -5.23 -9.07 -4.48
CA MET A 145 -6.07 -8.77 -3.32
C MET A 145 -7.02 -9.91 -2.96
N LEU A 146 -7.58 -10.61 -3.95
CA LEU A 146 -8.43 -11.79 -3.69
C LEU A 146 -7.67 -12.95 -3.03
N LYS A 147 -6.39 -13.14 -3.37
CA LYS A 147 -5.58 -14.26 -2.86
C LYS A 147 -4.81 -13.92 -1.59
N LEU A 148 -4.74 -12.65 -1.19
CA LEU A 148 -4.10 -12.22 0.04
C LEU A 148 -4.86 -12.75 1.27
N ALA A 149 -4.23 -13.67 1.99
CA ALA A 149 -4.86 -14.36 3.10
C ALA A 149 -5.26 -13.42 4.24
N GLY A 150 -6.50 -13.53 4.72
CA GLY A 150 -7.03 -12.70 5.81
C GLY A 150 -7.75 -11.43 5.35
N MET A 151 -7.80 -11.17 4.04
CA MET A 151 -8.59 -10.10 3.44
C MET A 151 -10.09 -10.35 3.65
N LYS A 152 -10.75 -9.42 4.34
CA LYS A 152 -12.19 -9.53 4.63
C LYS A 152 -13.08 -9.05 3.47
N GLN A 153 -12.63 -8.09 2.65
CA GLN A 153 -13.40 -7.56 1.50
C GLN A 153 -12.50 -7.14 0.32
N PRO A 154 -12.10 -8.08 -0.56
CA PRO A 154 -11.18 -7.80 -1.67
C PRO A 154 -11.78 -6.92 -2.80
N ARG A 155 -13.11 -6.86 -2.94
CA ARG A 155 -13.80 -6.09 -4.01
C ARG A 155 -13.65 -4.56 -3.94
N ARG A 156 -12.96 -4.03 -2.92
CA ARG A 156 -12.69 -2.58 -2.76
C ARG A 156 -11.43 -2.12 -3.49
N TRP A 157 -10.60 -3.08 -3.91
CA TRP A 157 -9.36 -2.85 -4.63
C TRP A 157 -9.53 -3.49 -6.01
N CYS A 158 -10.08 -2.73 -6.94
CA CYS A 158 -10.23 -3.13 -8.33
C CYS A 158 -9.15 -2.46 -9.17
N ARG A 159 -8.86 -3.05 -10.34
CA ARG A 159 -7.76 -2.62 -11.20
C ARG A 159 -6.38 -2.72 -10.52
N SER A 160 -5.36 -2.26 -11.23
CA SER A 160 -4.03 -2.10 -10.67
C SER A 160 -4.00 -0.88 -9.75
N PHE A 161 -3.20 -0.95 -8.69
CA PHE A 161 -2.88 0.18 -7.82
C PHE A 161 -1.43 0.06 -7.34
N ILE A 162 -0.85 1.17 -6.89
CA ILE A 162 0.53 1.20 -6.46
C ILE A 162 0.68 1.86 -5.09
N ALA A 163 1.55 1.30 -4.26
CA ALA A 163 1.92 1.88 -2.98
C ALA A 163 3.39 2.30 -2.97
N HIS A 164 3.67 3.53 -2.58
CA HIS A 164 5.04 4.02 -2.44
C HIS A 164 5.18 4.93 -1.21
N GLY A 165 6.43 5.15 -0.78
CA GLY A 165 6.72 5.94 0.40
C GLY A 165 6.96 7.40 0.05
N TYR A 166 6.68 8.28 1.01
CA TYR A 166 6.98 9.69 0.90
C TYR A 166 7.31 10.32 2.26
N TYR A 167 8.00 11.47 2.20
CA TYR A 167 8.18 12.37 3.32
C TYR A 167 7.34 13.62 3.11
N GLU A 168 6.67 14.04 4.18
CA GLU A 168 5.93 15.29 4.23
C GLU A 168 6.55 16.23 5.27
N GLU A 169 6.61 17.51 4.94
CA GLU A 169 6.94 18.58 5.87
C GLU A 169 5.98 19.74 5.66
N ASN A 170 5.26 20.13 6.71
CA ASN A 170 4.31 21.24 6.69
C ASN A 170 3.24 21.12 5.57
N GLY A 171 2.68 19.93 5.35
CA GLY A 171 1.66 19.70 4.31
C GLY A 171 2.21 19.59 2.88
N LYS A 172 3.54 19.64 2.71
CA LYS A 172 4.19 19.55 1.40
C LYS A 172 4.98 18.26 1.28
N LEU A 173 4.81 17.59 0.14
CA LEU A 173 5.69 16.51 -0.28
C LEU A 173 7.11 17.07 -0.36
N VAL A 174 8.02 16.45 0.38
CA VAL A 174 9.44 16.77 0.33
C VAL A 174 10.12 15.83 -0.66
N ASP A 175 9.83 14.54 -0.54
CA ASP A 175 10.51 13.52 -1.32
C ASP A 175 9.73 12.20 -1.34
N THR A 176 9.96 11.42 -2.38
CA THR A 176 9.55 10.02 -2.43
C THR A 176 10.69 9.10 -2.04
N VAL A 177 10.33 7.98 -1.42
CA VAL A 177 11.28 7.08 -0.77
C VAL A 177 10.91 5.62 -0.97
N ASP A 178 11.93 4.76 -0.87
CA ASP A 178 11.74 3.33 -1.02
C ASP A 178 10.76 2.77 0.01
N VAL A 179 9.79 2.00 -0.48
CA VAL A 179 9.10 1.01 0.34
C VAL A 179 9.93 -0.26 0.41
N ASN A 180 9.71 -1.08 1.43
CA ASN A 180 10.45 -2.30 1.67
C ASN A 180 9.51 -3.38 2.23
N THR A 181 10.05 -4.55 2.58
CA THR A 181 9.21 -5.68 3.04
C THR A 181 8.49 -5.39 4.36
N ASN A 182 8.96 -4.42 5.14
CA ASN A 182 8.32 -4.01 6.39
C ASN A 182 7.03 -3.22 6.14
N ASP A 183 7.00 -2.42 5.08
CA ASP A 183 5.86 -1.57 4.74
C ASP A 183 4.68 -2.40 4.22
N PHE A 184 4.95 -3.57 3.63
CA PHE A 184 3.91 -4.51 3.21
C PHE A 184 3.05 -4.99 4.38
N GLY A 185 3.65 -5.15 5.56
CA GLY A 185 2.95 -5.40 6.83
C GLY A 185 1.84 -4.38 7.06
N ALA A 186 2.24 -3.11 7.10
CA ALA A 186 1.37 -1.97 7.36
C ALA A 186 0.31 -1.76 6.27
N LEU A 187 0.66 -2.00 5.00
CA LEU A 187 -0.28 -1.95 3.88
C LEU A 187 -1.43 -2.94 4.07
N MET A 188 -1.14 -4.20 4.42
CA MET A 188 -2.21 -5.19 4.61
C MET A 188 -3.08 -4.87 5.82
N GLU A 189 -2.51 -4.29 6.87
CA GLU A 189 -3.29 -3.80 8.01
C GLU A 189 -4.21 -2.65 7.61
N HIS A 190 -3.71 -1.68 6.83
CA HIS A 190 -4.50 -0.56 6.29
C HIS A 190 -5.65 -1.04 5.41
N PHE A 191 -5.40 -2.02 4.54
CA PHE A 191 -6.45 -2.60 3.69
C PHE A 191 -7.53 -3.34 4.48
N ASN A 192 -7.18 -3.94 5.63
CA ASN A 192 -8.11 -4.67 6.48
C ASN A 192 -8.82 -3.81 7.55
N SER A 193 -8.27 -2.66 7.94
CA SER A 193 -8.83 -1.79 8.98
C SER A 193 -9.99 -0.92 8.49
N ARG A 194 -10.05 -0.62 7.19
CA ARG A 194 -11.05 0.27 6.56
C ARG A 194 -12.38 -0.42 6.23
N VAL A 195 -12.72 -1.53 6.89
CA VAL A 195 -13.96 -2.31 6.63
C VAL A 195 -15.23 -1.51 6.93
N ASP A 196 -15.18 -0.57 7.89
CA ASP A 196 -16.38 0.07 8.47
C ASP A 196 -16.80 1.42 7.85
N THR A 197 -16.08 1.97 6.86
CA THR A 197 -16.34 3.33 6.32
C THR A 197 -17.03 3.37 4.95
N ILE A 198 -17.68 2.30 4.48
CA ILE A 198 -18.43 2.30 3.20
C ILE A 198 -19.93 2.04 3.42
N PRO A 199 -20.83 2.81 2.79
CA PRO A 199 -22.27 2.57 2.81
C PRO A 199 -22.64 1.16 2.34
N LYS A 200 -23.63 0.53 3.00
CA LYS A 200 -24.06 -0.87 2.79
C LYS A 200 -24.45 -1.25 1.33
N CYS A 201 -24.58 -0.31 0.41
CA CYS A 201 -25.01 -0.58 -0.97
C CYS A 201 -23.95 -1.23 -1.87
N CYS A 202 -22.68 -1.22 -1.48
CA CYS A 202 -21.60 -1.82 -2.25
C CYS A 202 -21.27 -3.27 -1.83
N LEU A 203 -22.13 -3.93 -1.04
CA LEU A 203 -21.93 -5.32 -0.60
C LEU A 203 -22.61 -6.32 -1.57
N PRO A 204 -22.06 -7.53 -1.75
CA PRO A 204 -22.62 -8.52 -2.68
C PRO A 204 -24.05 -8.91 -2.26
N GLY A 205 -25.00 -8.83 -3.20
CA GLY A 205 -26.41 -9.19 -2.99
C GLY A 205 -27.37 -8.02 -2.79
N SER A 206 -26.89 -6.77 -2.71
CA SER A 206 -27.77 -5.59 -2.75
C SER A 206 -27.81 -4.98 -4.15
N TRP A 207 -28.83 -5.34 -4.94
CA TRP A 207 -29.18 -4.68 -6.22
C TRP A 207 -29.70 -3.25 -6.00
N ARG A 208 -28.90 -2.37 -5.41
CA ARG A 208 -29.27 -0.94 -5.28
C ARG A 208 -28.24 -0.11 -6.00
N VAL A 209 -28.66 0.43 -7.13
CA VAL A 209 -27.93 1.43 -7.90
C VAL A 209 -27.65 2.63 -6.99
N CYS A 210 -26.40 3.10 -6.97
CA CYS A 210 -26.07 4.37 -6.34
C CYS A 210 -26.84 5.47 -7.09
N ALA A 211 -27.83 6.09 -6.44
CA ALA A 211 -28.55 7.21 -7.03
C ALA A 211 -27.57 8.35 -7.30
N GLU A 212 -27.52 8.83 -8.54
CA GLU A 212 -26.63 9.89 -8.97
C GLU A 212 -26.71 11.10 -8.02
N GLY A 213 -25.53 11.56 -7.56
CA GLY A 213 -25.39 12.85 -6.88
C GLY A 213 -25.48 12.87 -5.36
N ARG A 214 -25.72 11.76 -4.63
CA ARG A 214 -25.65 11.76 -3.16
C ARG A 214 -24.93 10.54 -2.58
N ARG A 215 -23.70 10.77 -2.11
CA ARG A 215 -22.72 9.79 -1.58
C ARG A 215 -23.22 8.84 -0.47
N ASN A 216 -24.42 9.02 0.11
CA ASN A 216 -24.84 8.31 1.33
C ASN A 216 -26.30 7.81 1.38
N THR A 217 -27.07 7.81 0.28
CA THR A 217 -28.48 7.35 0.33
C THR A 217 -28.82 6.37 -0.78
N CYS A 218 -29.15 5.13 -0.41
CA CYS A 218 -29.51 4.04 -1.33
C CYS A 218 -31.01 3.71 -1.22
N ARG A 219 -31.81 4.04 -2.26
CA ARG A 219 -33.24 3.72 -2.33
C ARG A 219 -33.46 2.27 -2.80
N LYS A 220 -34.54 1.62 -2.35
CA LYS A 220 -34.96 0.31 -2.88
C LYS A 220 -35.41 0.51 -4.33
N ASN A 221 -34.98 -0.35 -5.26
CA ASN A 221 -35.67 -0.49 -6.54
C ASN A 221 -37.05 -1.10 -6.23
N GLU A 222 -38.10 -0.33 -6.47
CA GLU A 222 -39.43 -0.86 -6.69
C GLU A 222 -39.55 -1.04 -8.21
N GLY A 223 -39.96 -2.24 -8.63
CA GLY A 223 -39.85 -2.73 -10.01
C GLY A 223 -40.71 -2.00 -11.02
#